data_AF-A0A4V3G7C6-F1
#
_entry.id   AF-A0A4V3G7C6-F1
#
_cell.length_a   1.000
_cell.length_b   1.000
_cell.length_c   1.000
_cell.angle_alpha   90.00
_cell.angle_beta   90.00
_cell.angle_gamma   90.00
#
_symmetry.space_group_name_H-M   'P 1'
#
loop_
_entity.id
_entity.type
_entity.pdbx_description
1 polymer ?
#
loop_
_entity_poly.entity_id
_entity_poly.type
_entity_poly.pdbx_seq_one_letter_code
_entity_poly.pdbx_strand_id
1 'polypeptide(L)'
;MLLLTTTGARSGQPRTAILGYYPDGNRVLVVGSAGGRPTHPAWYHNLLAKPEVTVDLGIFTYPATAVVLRGAERDEVFARLVEADPGWGEYQAGTTRVIPVVALVPRPGPPPGGGSFAEALKTIHSAFRRELSLIRAEVAKSGTLRAQLRINCLTVCQGLHYHHTGESTGLFPALVKEHPELADVVAALQSEHDQIAVLLEELEQLVAADALPQVDELIAQLNAHLDHEEAQLLPYL
;
A
#
# COMPACT_ATOMS: atom_id res chain seq x y z
N MET A 1 0.47 -8.84 8.31
CA MET A 1 0.42 -7.93 9.48
C MET A 1 0.93 -6.56 9.04
N LEU A 2 0.47 -5.48 9.68
CA LEU A 2 0.83 -4.10 9.40
C LEU A 2 1.36 -3.45 10.68
N LEU A 3 2.46 -2.69 10.58
CA LEU A 3 2.96 -1.81 11.63
C LEU A 3 2.44 -0.39 11.38
N LEU A 4 1.62 0.12 12.30
CA LEU A 4 1.07 1.47 12.22
C LEU A 4 1.77 2.37 13.22
N THR A 5 2.57 3.32 12.74
CA THR A 5 3.20 4.32 13.58
C THR A 5 2.34 5.59 13.61
N THR A 6 1.90 5.96 14.81
CA THR A 6 1.06 7.13 15.10
C THR A 6 1.79 8.11 16.00
N THR A 7 1.36 9.37 16.05
CA THR A 7 1.86 10.34 17.04
C THR A 7 1.02 10.27 18.31
N GLY A 8 1.63 10.00 19.46
CA GLY A 8 0.91 9.90 20.74
C GLY A 8 0.17 11.18 21.09
N ALA A 9 -1.17 11.15 21.17
CA ALA A 9 -2.02 12.34 21.34
C ALA A 9 -1.65 13.21 22.56
N ARG A 10 -1.20 12.57 23.65
CA ARG A 10 -0.75 13.26 24.87
C ARG A 10 0.75 13.53 24.89
N SER A 11 1.56 12.60 24.38
CA SER A 11 3.02 12.63 24.56
C SER A 11 3.78 13.30 23.42
N GLY A 12 3.17 13.46 22.24
CA GLY A 12 3.85 13.87 21.00
C GLY A 12 4.84 12.84 20.42
N GLN A 13 5.17 11.78 21.17
CA GLN A 13 6.12 10.75 20.76
C GLN A 13 5.53 9.73 19.76
N PRO A 14 6.34 9.18 18.84
CA PRO A 14 5.93 8.08 17.97
C PRO A 14 5.50 6.83 18.75
N ARG A 15 4.42 6.17 18.29
CA ARG A 15 3.86 4.94 18.87
C ARG A 15 3.49 3.96 17.77
N THR A 16 4.07 2.77 17.80
CA THR A 16 3.80 1.72 16.81
C THR A 16 2.85 0.67 17.38
N ALA A 17 1.81 0.35 16.62
CA ALA A 17 0.89 -0.75 16.89
C ALA A 17 0.99 -1.81 15.78
N ILE A 18 0.85 -3.07 16.16
CA ILE A 18 0.82 -4.19 15.22
C ILE A 18 -0.63 -4.57 14.97
N LEU A 19 -1.07 -4.53 13.70
CA LEU A 19 -2.48 -4.66 13.33
C LEU A 19 -2.66 -5.70 12.21
N GLY A 20 -3.83 -6.34 12.19
CA GLY A 20 -4.39 -6.91 10.96
C GLY A 20 -4.84 -5.78 10.04
N TYR A 21 -4.76 -6.01 8.72
CA TYR A 21 -5.18 -5.04 7.73
C TYR A 21 -5.92 -5.75 6.58
N TYR A 22 -6.73 -4.98 5.85
CA TYR A 22 -7.47 -5.45 4.69
C TYR A 22 -7.23 -4.53 3.49
N PRO A 23 -6.87 -5.07 2.32
CA PRO A 23 -6.89 -4.34 1.05
C PRO A 23 -8.26 -3.72 0.75
N ASP A 24 -8.29 -2.49 0.25
CA ASP A 24 -9.51 -1.83 -0.22
C ASP A 24 -9.20 -0.82 -1.33
N GLY A 25 -9.01 -1.31 -2.57
CA GLY A 25 -8.56 -0.48 -3.69
C GLY A 25 -7.24 0.21 -3.37
N ASN A 26 -7.23 1.55 -3.46
CA ASN A 26 -6.03 2.38 -3.26
C ASN A 26 -5.82 2.79 -1.79
N ARG A 27 -6.34 2.02 -0.84
CA ARG A 27 -6.16 2.24 0.59
C ARG A 27 -6.10 0.89 1.31
N VAL A 28 -5.60 0.91 2.54
CA VAL A 28 -5.69 -0.26 3.43
C VAL A 28 -6.56 0.06 4.64
N LEU A 29 -7.35 -0.92 5.07
CA LEU A 29 -8.27 -0.79 6.19
C LEU A 29 -7.66 -1.42 7.44
N VAL A 30 -7.80 -0.73 8.58
CA VAL A 30 -7.48 -1.26 9.91
C VAL A 30 -8.69 -1.10 10.84
N VAL A 31 -8.87 -2.08 11.74
CA VAL A 31 -10.06 -2.15 12.60
C VAL A 31 -9.69 -1.89 14.06
N GLY A 32 -10.32 -0.90 14.69
CA GLY A 32 -10.15 -0.56 16.11
C GLY A 32 -10.96 -1.44 17.05
N SER A 33 -10.87 -2.75 16.92
CA SER A 33 -11.71 -3.69 17.69
C SER A 33 -11.30 -3.77 19.16
N ALA A 34 -10.00 -3.71 19.47
CA ALA A 34 -9.46 -3.99 20.80
C ALA A 34 -10.04 -5.27 21.44
N GLY A 35 -10.36 -6.28 20.61
CA GLY A 35 -11.02 -7.52 21.03
C GLY A 35 -12.40 -7.31 21.68
N GLY A 36 -13.19 -6.34 21.23
CA GLY A 36 -14.53 -6.05 21.77
C GLY A 36 -14.53 -5.26 23.08
N ARG A 37 -13.39 -4.82 23.58
CA ARG A 37 -13.31 -4.01 24.82
C ARG A 37 -14.16 -2.74 24.72
N PRO A 38 -14.74 -2.24 25.84
CA PRO A 38 -15.60 -1.05 25.85
C PRO A 38 -14.87 0.25 25.49
N THR A 39 -13.54 0.26 25.54
CA THR A 39 -12.69 1.41 25.20
C THR A 39 -11.99 1.21 23.85
N HIS A 40 -11.82 2.30 23.10
CA HIS A 40 -11.01 2.28 21.88
C HIS A 40 -9.51 2.06 22.18
N PRO A 41 -8.74 1.49 21.23
CA PRO A 41 -7.30 1.34 21.40
C PRO A 41 -6.58 2.68 21.34
N ALA A 42 -5.41 2.77 21.99
CA ALA A 42 -4.65 4.03 22.09
C ALA A 42 -4.28 4.63 20.73
N TRP A 43 -3.93 3.80 19.73
CA TRP A 43 -3.61 4.27 18.38
C TRP A 43 -4.80 4.95 17.69
N TYR A 44 -6.05 4.57 18.02
CA TYR A 44 -7.24 5.21 17.49
C TYR A 44 -7.42 6.62 18.08
N HIS A 45 -7.11 6.81 19.37
CA HIS A 45 -7.09 8.15 19.95
C HIS A 45 -5.96 9.03 19.37
N ASN A 46 -4.82 8.41 19.05
CA ASN A 46 -3.71 9.12 18.41
C ASN A 46 -4.10 9.66 17.03
N LEU A 47 -4.69 8.83 16.16
CA LEU A 47 -5.09 9.28 14.81
C LEU A 47 -6.20 10.32 14.80
N LEU A 48 -7.07 10.33 15.82
CA LEU A 48 -8.10 11.37 15.94
C LEU A 48 -7.49 12.74 16.24
N ALA A 49 -6.35 12.75 16.94
CA ALA A 49 -5.61 13.98 17.24
C ALA A 49 -4.67 14.39 16.09
N LYS A 50 -4.02 13.42 15.44
CA LYS A 50 -3.09 13.61 14.32
C LYS A 50 -3.22 12.47 13.32
N PRO A 51 -3.88 12.69 12.17
CA PRO A 51 -4.19 11.62 11.22
C PRO A 51 -2.98 11.18 10.40
N GLU A 52 -1.87 11.92 10.41
CA GLU A 52 -0.65 11.54 9.71
C GLU A 52 0.01 10.35 10.40
N VAL A 53 0.20 9.28 9.64
CA VAL A 53 0.75 8.01 10.11
C VAL A 53 1.81 7.50 9.15
N THR A 54 2.61 6.56 9.64
CA THR A 54 3.48 5.73 8.80
C THR A 54 2.96 4.31 8.82
N VAL A 55 2.78 3.75 7.64
CA VAL A 55 2.37 2.37 7.42
C VAL A 55 3.59 1.58 6.99
N ASP A 56 3.84 0.46 7.64
CA ASP A 56 4.88 -0.49 7.30
C ASP A 56 4.24 -1.88 7.11
N LEU A 57 4.37 -2.42 5.90
CA LEU A 57 3.85 -3.73 5.47
C LEU A 57 4.95 -4.80 5.43
N GLY A 58 6.09 -4.57 6.09
CA GLY A 58 7.28 -5.40 6.13
C GLY A 58 8.26 -5.08 5.01
N ILE A 59 7.78 -5.08 3.76
CA ILE A 59 8.60 -4.80 2.57
C ILE A 59 8.51 -3.33 2.12
N PHE A 60 7.43 -2.63 2.48
CA PHE A 60 7.21 -1.23 2.12
C PHE A 60 6.80 -0.42 3.32
N THR A 61 7.38 0.78 3.42
CA THR A 61 7.05 1.78 4.43
C THR A 61 6.69 3.09 3.76
N TYR A 62 5.49 3.60 4.00
CA TYR A 62 4.99 4.81 3.35
C TYR A 62 4.20 5.71 4.33
N PRO A 63 4.21 7.04 4.10
CA PRO A 63 3.34 7.95 4.82
C PRO A 63 1.89 7.81 4.35
N ALA A 64 0.95 7.92 5.28
CA ALA A 64 -0.48 7.89 4.99
C ALA A 64 -1.26 8.88 5.87
N THR A 65 -2.52 9.10 5.51
CA THR A 65 -3.53 9.80 6.30
C THR A 65 -4.59 8.81 6.75
N ALA A 66 -4.83 8.74 8.06
CA ALA A 66 -5.88 7.94 8.63
C ALA A 66 -7.25 8.65 8.54
N VAL A 67 -8.21 7.99 7.90
CA VAL A 67 -9.59 8.45 7.72
C VAL A 67 -10.53 7.47 8.41
N VAL A 68 -11.25 7.92 9.44
CA VAL A 68 -12.26 7.10 10.12
C VAL A 68 -13.51 7.04 9.24
N LEU A 69 -13.85 5.84 8.75
CA LEU A 69 -15.06 5.64 7.95
C LEU A 69 -16.31 5.87 8.81
N ARG A 70 -17.36 6.41 8.20
CA ARG A 70 -18.63 6.74 8.89
C ARG A 70 -19.84 6.33 8.05
N GLY A 71 -20.98 6.16 8.73
CA GLY A 71 -22.28 5.91 8.09
C GLY A 71 -22.26 4.69 7.17
N ALA A 72 -22.94 4.80 6.03
CA ALA A 72 -23.14 3.71 5.08
C ALA A 72 -21.82 3.08 4.60
N GLU A 73 -20.80 3.90 4.26
CA GLU A 73 -19.50 3.37 3.80
C GLU A 73 -18.86 2.47 4.86
N ARG A 74 -18.88 2.91 6.13
CA ARG A 74 -18.36 2.10 7.23
C ARG A 74 -19.14 0.80 7.37
N ASP A 75 -20.46 0.85 7.29
CA ASP A 75 -21.32 -0.31 7.53
C ASP A 75 -21.19 -1.35 6.40
N GLU A 76 -21.11 -0.90 5.15
CA GLU A 76 -20.83 -1.76 3.99
C GLU A 76 -19.46 -2.43 4.09
N VAL A 77 -18.42 -1.65 4.39
CA VAL A 77 -17.06 -2.18 4.59
C VAL A 77 -17.03 -3.16 5.75
N PHE A 78 -17.62 -2.81 6.89
CA PHE A 78 -17.64 -3.69 8.06
C PHE A 78 -18.41 -4.99 7.79
N ALA A 79 -19.52 -4.95 7.05
CA ALA A 79 -20.25 -6.13 6.63
C ALA A 79 -19.37 -7.07 5.78
N ARG A 80 -18.59 -6.54 4.82
CA ARG A 80 -17.62 -7.34 4.06
C ARG A 80 -16.56 -7.99 4.94
N LEU A 81 -16.07 -7.26 5.95
CA LEU A 81 -15.11 -7.83 6.91
C LEU A 81 -15.72 -8.96 7.71
N VAL A 82 -16.97 -8.83 8.17
CA VAL A 82 -17.71 -9.87 8.90
C VAL A 82 -17.96 -11.10 8.03
N GLU A 83 -18.27 -10.90 6.75
CA GLU A 83 -18.43 -12.00 5.79
C GLU A 83 -17.13 -12.78 5.61
N ALA A 84 -15.99 -12.08 5.54
CA ALA A 84 -14.67 -12.71 5.45
C ALA A 84 -14.22 -13.38 6.76
N ASP A 85 -14.53 -12.78 7.91
CA ASP A 85 -14.21 -13.28 9.24
C ASP A 85 -15.33 -12.93 10.24
N PRO A 86 -16.19 -13.90 10.59
CA PRO A 86 -17.33 -13.70 11.50
C PRO A 86 -16.93 -13.17 12.88
N GLY A 87 -15.67 -13.34 13.32
CA GLY A 87 -15.19 -12.86 14.61
C GLY A 87 -15.31 -11.33 14.77
N TRP A 88 -15.32 -10.57 13.67
CA TRP A 88 -15.61 -9.13 13.74
C TRP A 88 -17.02 -8.83 14.22
N GLY A 89 -18.00 -9.62 13.79
CA GLY A 89 -19.40 -9.51 14.20
C GLY A 89 -19.55 -9.83 15.68
N GLU A 90 -18.85 -10.85 16.15
CA GLU A 90 -18.82 -11.22 17.57
C GLU A 90 -18.25 -10.09 18.45
N TYR A 91 -17.13 -9.48 18.04
CA TYR A 91 -16.58 -8.33 18.78
C TYR A 91 -17.53 -7.14 18.82
N GLN A 92 -18.23 -6.85 17.72
CA GLN A 92 -19.19 -5.75 17.65
C GLN A 92 -20.42 -6.02 18.52
N ALA A 93 -20.93 -7.26 18.52
CA ALA A 93 -22.05 -7.66 19.37
C ALA A 93 -21.69 -7.63 20.86
N GLY A 94 -20.42 -7.89 21.20
CA GLY A 94 -19.91 -7.87 22.57
C GLY A 94 -19.69 -6.47 23.17
N THR A 95 -20.02 -5.38 22.46
CA THR A 95 -19.75 -4.02 22.91
C THR A 95 -20.82 -3.02 22.48
N THR A 96 -20.99 -1.94 23.25
CA THR A 96 -21.99 -0.89 22.94
C THR A 96 -21.45 0.19 22.01
N ARG A 97 -20.13 0.32 21.87
CA ARG A 97 -19.52 1.28 20.94
C ARG A 97 -19.53 0.74 19.52
N VAL A 98 -19.63 1.63 18.54
CA VAL A 98 -19.34 1.24 17.15
C VAL A 98 -17.83 0.97 17.04
N ILE A 99 -17.45 -0.21 16.56
CA ILE A 99 -16.06 -0.53 16.28
C ILE A 99 -15.62 0.28 15.06
N PRO A 100 -14.59 1.16 15.19
CA PRO A 100 -14.18 2.01 14.10
C PRO A 100 -13.43 1.19 13.04
N VAL A 101 -13.74 1.49 11.79
CA VAL A 101 -12.97 1.08 10.61
C VAL A 101 -12.23 2.31 10.12
N VAL A 102 -10.92 2.19 9.92
CA VAL A 102 -10.07 3.30 9.51
C VAL A 102 -9.41 2.95 8.18
N ALA A 103 -9.64 3.80 7.20
CA ALA A 103 -8.92 3.81 5.94
C ALA A 103 -7.57 4.52 6.12
N LEU A 104 -6.48 3.88 5.74
CA LEU A 104 -5.16 4.48 5.64
C LEU A 104 -4.93 4.83 4.18
N VAL A 105 -5.06 6.11 3.86
CA VAL A 105 -4.94 6.65 2.51
C VAL A 105 -3.49 7.11 2.31
N PRO A 106 -2.73 6.53 1.37
CA PRO A 106 -1.35 6.92 1.11
C PRO A 106 -1.22 8.41 0.85
N ARG A 107 -0.06 8.98 1.22
CA ARG A 107 0.32 10.34 0.86
C ARG A 107 1.58 10.32 -0.01
N PRO A 108 1.70 11.24 -0.97
CA PRO A 108 2.97 11.50 -1.64
C PRO A 108 4.02 11.94 -0.62
N GLY A 109 5.23 11.38 -0.72
CA GLY A 109 6.37 11.79 0.10
C GLY A 109 7.45 10.72 0.18
N PRO A 110 8.70 11.11 0.46
CA PRO A 110 9.80 10.15 0.56
C PRO A 110 9.56 9.19 1.73
N PRO A 111 10.07 7.96 1.64
CA PRO A 111 10.13 7.06 2.78
C PRO A 111 10.84 7.74 3.96
N PRO A 112 10.41 7.51 5.21
CA PRO A 112 11.15 8.01 6.36
C PRO A 112 12.54 7.35 6.42
N GLY A 113 13.62 8.13 6.28
CA GLY A 113 14.98 7.55 6.27
C GLY A 113 16.19 8.45 5.95
N GLY A 114 16.01 9.72 5.55
CA GLY A 114 17.14 10.68 5.45
C GLY A 114 18.10 10.50 4.26
N GLY A 115 17.71 9.76 3.21
CA GLY A 115 18.42 9.69 1.92
C GLY A 115 17.92 10.70 0.88
N SER A 116 18.60 10.82 -0.27
CA SER A 116 18.09 11.57 -1.42
C SER A 116 16.89 10.87 -2.04
N PHE A 117 16.09 11.60 -2.84
CA PHE A 117 14.98 11.01 -3.59
C PHE A 117 15.48 9.94 -4.58
N ALA A 118 16.62 10.17 -5.24
CA ALA A 118 17.25 9.18 -6.12
C ALA A 118 17.55 7.85 -5.42
N GLU A 119 18.10 7.89 -4.20
CA GLU A 119 18.42 6.69 -3.43
C GLU A 119 17.15 5.99 -2.93
N ALA A 120 16.13 6.77 -2.52
CA ALA A 120 14.83 6.22 -2.14
C ALA A 120 14.17 5.50 -3.32
N LEU A 121 14.15 6.13 -4.51
CA LEU A 121 13.59 5.57 -5.74
C LEU A 121 14.24 4.23 -6.10
N LYS A 122 15.57 4.20 -6.22
CA LYS A 122 16.33 2.97 -6.49
C LYS A 122 16.07 1.87 -5.47
N THR A 123 16.01 2.22 -4.18
CA THR A 123 15.79 1.26 -3.10
C THR A 123 14.42 0.62 -3.22
N ILE A 124 13.38 1.44 -3.46
CA ILE A 124 12.01 0.98 -3.65
C ILE A 124 11.90 0.11 -4.91
N HIS A 125 12.43 0.55 -6.04
CA HIS A 125 12.40 -0.23 -7.29
C HIS A 125 13.16 -1.55 -7.17
N SER A 126 14.33 -1.55 -6.55
CA SER A 126 15.08 -2.78 -6.29
C SER A 126 14.29 -3.77 -5.41
N ALA A 127 13.51 -3.26 -4.46
CA ALA A 127 12.59 -4.10 -3.68
C ALA A 127 11.49 -4.68 -4.57
N PHE A 128 10.85 -3.89 -5.44
CA PHE A 128 9.84 -4.40 -6.38
C PHE A 128 10.39 -5.47 -7.31
N ARG A 129 11.54 -5.24 -7.96
CA ARG A 129 12.18 -6.23 -8.84
C ARG A 129 12.44 -7.55 -8.11
N ARG A 130 12.90 -7.49 -6.86
CA ARG A 130 13.12 -8.68 -6.02
C ARG A 130 11.81 -9.41 -5.74
N GLU A 131 10.76 -8.71 -5.31
CA GLU A 131 9.50 -9.35 -4.95
C GLU A 131 8.76 -9.91 -6.17
N LEU A 132 8.78 -9.22 -7.32
CA LEU A 132 8.26 -9.76 -8.58
C LEU A 132 8.99 -11.05 -8.98
N SER A 133 10.32 -11.08 -8.80
CA SER A 133 11.12 -12.30 -9.04
C SER A 133 10.72 -13.46 -8.12
N LEU A 134 10.38 -13.17 -6.85
CA LEU A 134 9.89 -14.17 -5.90
C LEU A 134 8.50 -14.68 -6.27
N ILE A 135 7.58 -13.79 -6.67
CA ILE A 135 6.25 -14.15 -7.16
C ILE A 135 6.39 -15.09 -8.37
N ARG A 136 7.21 -14.72 -9.36
CA ARG A 136 7.48 -15.56 -10.53
C ARG A 136 8.03 -16.94 -10.14
N ALA A 137 9.06 -16.96 -9.30
CA ALA A 137 9.72 -18.20 -8.89
C ALA A 137 8.77 -19.14 -8.16
N GLU A 138 7.77 -18.59 -7.47
CA GLU A 138 6.81 -19.37 -6.71
C GLU A 138 5.59 -19.78 -7.56
N VAL A 139 5.14 -18.97 -8.53
CA VAL A 139 4.19 -19.41 -9.57
C VAL A 139 4.78 -20.58 -10.38
N ALA A 140 6.09 -20.55 -10.65
CA ALA A 140 6.76 -21.65 -11.35
C ALA A 140 6.84 -22.96 -10.54
N LYS A 141 6.66 -22.91 -9.21
CA LYS A 141 6.62 -24.10 -8.35
C LYS A 141 5.16 -24.54 -8.15
N SER A 142 4.77 -25.65 -8.75
CA SER A 142 3.43 -26.22 -8.56
C SER A 142 3.21 -26.66 -7.10
N GLY A 143 2.10 -26.25 -6.44
CA GLY A 143 1.74 -26.75 -5.10
C GLY A 143 0.72 -25.93 -4.32
N THR A 144 0.32 -26.43 -3.14
CA THR A 144 -0.75 -25.90 -2.25
C THR A 144 -0.40 -24.58 -1.53
N LEU A 145 0.72 -23.92 -1.84
CA LEU A 145 1.14 -22.65 -1.23
C LEU A 145 0.46 -21.40 -1.83
N ARG A 146 -0.70 -21.59 -2.49
CA ARG A 146 -1.42 -20.59 -3.29
C ARG A 146 -2.00 -19.42 -2.46
N ALA A 147 -2.30 -19.65 -1.18
CA ALA A 147 -2.85 -18.62 -0.29
C ALA A 147 -1.79 -17.61 0.21
N GLN A 148 -0.59 -18.09 0.56
CA GLN A 148 0.51 -17.20 0.98
C GLN A 148 1.05 -16.38 -0.19
N LEU A 149 1.09 -16.99 -1.39
CA LEU A 149 1.37 -16.35 -2.67
C LEU A 149 0.46 -15.15 -2.94
N ARG A 150 -0.86 -15.32 -2.78
CA ARG A 150 -1.84 -14.25 -3.01
C ARG A 150 -1.63 -13.08 -2.04
N ILE A 151 -1.35 -13.35 -0.76
CA ILE A 151 -1.09 -12.31 0.25
C ILE A 151 0.18 -11.51 -0.11
N ASN A 152 1.24 -12.19 -0.55
CA ASN A 152 2.48 -11.52 -0.93
C ASN A 152 2.30 -10.73 -2.23
N CYS A 153 1.62 -11.29 -3.24
CA CYS A 153 1.28 -10.61 -4.48
C CYS A 153 0.47 -9.34 -4.22
N LEU A 154 -0.58 -9.41 -3.39
CA LEU A 154 -1.38 -8.25 -2.99
C LEU A 154 -0.55 -7.15 -2.31
N THR A 155 0.44 -7.54 -1.48
CA THR A 155 1.32 -6.57 -0.80
C THR A 155 2.23 -5.86 -1.80
N VAL A 156 2.76 -6.59 -2.79
CA VAL A 156 3.61 -6.04 -3.86
C VAL A 156 2.81 -5.17 -4.82
N CYS A 157 1.64 -5.63 -5.27
CA CYS A 157 0.78 -4.87 -6.16
C CYS A 157 0.36 -3.56 -5.50
N GLN A 158 -0.04 -3.59 -4.21
CA GLN A 158 -0.31 -2.36 -3.48
C GLN A 158 0.91 -1.46 -3.35
N GLY A 159 2.09 -2.02 -3.01
CA GLY A 159 3.33 -1.25 -2.93
C GLY A 159 3.65 -0.51 -4.23
N LEU A 160 3.61 -1.24 -5.35
CA LEU A 160 3.81 -0.70 -6.70
C LEU A 160 2.78 0.40 -7.00
N HIS A 161 1.50 0.11 -6.80
CA HIS A 161 0.42 1.09 -7.03
C HIS A 161 0.63 2.39 -6.24
N TYR A 162 1.00 2.28 -4.96
CA TYR A 162 1.20 3.43 -4.10
C TYR A 162 2.42 4.26 -4.46
N HIS A 163 3.51 3.60 -4.77
CA HIS A 163 4.75 4.24 -5.21
C HIS A 163 4.49 5.12 -6.45
N HIS A 164 3.94 4.54 -7.52
CA HIS A 164 3.69 5.27 -8.77
C HIS A 164 2.57 6.31 -8.64
N THR A 165 1.57 6.09 -7.78
CA THR A 165 0.59 7.14 -7.45
C THR A 165 1.27 8.33 -6.77
N GLY A 166 2.21 8.07 -5.85
CA GLY A 166 2.99 9.10 -5.16
C GLY A 166 3.85 9.92 -6.12
N GLU A 167 4.43 9.27 -7.12
CA GLU A 167 5.21 9.94 -8.16
C GLU A 167 4.33 10.80 -9.05
N SER A 168 3.25 10.21 -9.59
CA SER A 168 2.28 10.89 -10.46
C SER A 168 1.69 12.16 -9.83
N THR A 169 1.33 12.07 -8.55
CA THR A 169 0.62 13.15 -7.85
C THR A 169 1.54 14.12 -7.10
N GLY A 170 2.82 13.76 -6.95
CA GLY A 170 3.79 14.52 -6.15
C GLY A 170 5.08 14.81 -6.89
N LEU A 171 5.86 13.76 -7.19
CA LEU A 171 7.21 13.90 -7.75
C LEU A 171 7.19 14.53 -9.14
N PHE A 172 6.35 14.02 -10.04
CA PHE A 172 6.31 14.44 -11.44
C PHE A 172 5.95 15.93 -11.60
N PRO A 173 4.89 16.45 -10.95
CA PRO A 173 4.61 17.88 -10.95
C PRO A 173 5.76 18.73 -10.38
N ALA A 174 6.46 18.24 -9.36
CA ALA A 174 7.61 18.95 -8.77
C ALA A 174 8.80 18.99 -9.73
N LEU A 175 9.12 17.86 -10.39
CA LEU A 175 10.18 17.77 -11.38
C LEU A 175 9.93 18.68 -12.58
N VAL A 176 8.74 18.67 -13.17
CA VAL A 176 8.43 19.56 -14.31
C VAL A 176 8.50 21.03 -13.93
N LYS A 177 8.18 21.37 -12.67
CA LYS A 177 8.30 22.73 -12.18
C LYS A 177 9.75 23.20 -12.06
N GLU A 178 10.67 22.32 -11.66
CA GLU A 178 12.09 22.62 -11.50
C GLU A 178 12.88 22.45 -12.81
N HIS A 179 12.47 21.51 -13.65
CA HIS A 179 13.08 21.09 -14.92
C HIS A 179 12.03 21.02 -16.04
N PRO A 180 11.61 22.17 -16.61
CA PRO A 180 10.57 22.20 -17.66
C PRO A 180 10.91 21.40 -18.92
N GLU A 181 12.20 21.18 -19.19
CA GLU A 181 12.68 20.32 -20.29
C GLU A 181 12.26 18.85 -20.17
N LEU A 182 11.85 18.41 -18.97
CA LEU A 182 11.38 17.05 -18.73
C LEU A 182 9.89 16.85 -19.03
N ALA A 183 9.16 17.87 -19.49
CA ALA A 183 7.70 17.78 -19.66
C ALA A 183 7.26 16.59 -20.53
N ASP A 184 7.92 16.36 -21.67
CA ASP A 184 7.59 15.24 -22.56
C ASP A 184 7.98 13.88 -21.97
N VAL A 185 9.10 13.83 -21.24
CA VAL A 185 9.56 12.62 -20.54
C VAL A 185 8.58 12.23 -19.44
N VAL A 186 8.17 13.19 -18.61
CA VAL A 186 7.19 12.98 -17.54
C VAL A 186 5.82 12.62 -18.11
N ALA A 187 5.41 13.18 -19.24
CA ALA A 187 4.16 12.79 -19.90
C ALA A 187 4.19 11.33 -20.38
N ALA A 188 5.33 10.86 -20.90
CA ALA A 188 5.51 9.45 -21.26
C ALA A 188 5.45 8.53 -20.03
N LEU A 189 6.17 8.86 -18.96
CA LEU A 189 6.13 8.10 -17.71
C LEU A 189 4.73 8.09 -17.08
N GLN A 190 4.00 9.20 -17.14
CA GLN A 190 2.61 9.25 -16.65
C GLN A 190 1.70 8.29 -17.45
N SER A 191 1.88 8.21 -18.77
CA SER A 191 1.14 7.24 -19.59
C SER A 191 1.47 5.79 -19.22
N GLU A 192 2.71 5.50 -18.81
CA GLU A 192 3.09 4.18 -18.29
C GLU A 192 2.44 3.93 -16.92
N HIS A 193 2.42 4.92 -16.03
CA HIS A 193 1.79 4.83 -14.71
C HIS A 193 0.28 4.53 -14.81
N ASP A 194 -0.40 5.14 -15.77
CA ASP A 194 -1.83 4.88 -16.02
C ASP A 194 -2.09 3.40 -16.40
N GLN A 195 -1.09 2.71 -16.96
CA GLN A 195 -1.17 1.28 -17.28
C GLN A 195 -0.81 0.38 -16.09
N ILE A 196 -0.01 0.84 -15.13
CA ILE A 196 0.45 0.01 -14.00
C ILE A 196 -0.72 -0.58 -13.23
N ALA A 197 -1.76 0.21 -12.93
CA ALA A 197 -2.92 -0.30 -12.20
C ALA A 197 -3.61 -1.48 -12.92
N VAL A 198 -3.66 -1.43 -14.27
CA VAL A 198 -4.20 -2.51 -15.10
C VAL A 198 -3.30 -3.75 -15.05
N LEU A 199 -1.99 -3.57 -15.22
CA LEU A 199 -1.01 -4.66 -15.18
C LEU A 199 -1.01 -5.37 -13.82
N LEU A 200 -1.19 -4.62 -12.73
CA LEU A 200 -1.26 -5.16 -11.38
C LEU A 200 -2.54 -5.96 -11.15
N GLU A 201 -3.68 -5.46 -11.61
CA GLU A 201 -4.94 -6.22 -11.54
C GLU A 201 -4.86 -7.53 -12.35
N GLU A 202 -4.29 -7.49 -13.55
CA GLU A 202 -4.06 -8.69 -14.36
C GLU A 202 -3.10 -9.67 -13.66
N LEU A 203 -2.02 -9.18 -13.05
CA LEU A 203 -1.06 -10.02 -12.32
C LEU A 203 -1.73 -10.72 -11.14
N GLU A 204 -2.57 -10.02 -10.37
CA GLU A 204 -3.33 -10.60 -9.25
C GLU A 204 -4.24 -11.75 -9.71
N GLN A 205 -4.91 -11.59 -10.86
CA GLN A 205 -5.78 -12.62 -11.43
C GLN A 205 -4.98 -13.83 -11.94
N LEU A 206 -3.88 -13.60 -12.65
CA LEU A 206 -3.08 -14.65 -13.28
C LEU A 206 -2.28 -15.49 -12.27
N VAL A 207 -1.82 -14.89 -11.17
CA VAL A 207 -1.19 -15.63 -10.06
C VAL A 207 -2.15 -16.64 -9.44
N ALA A 208 -3.46 -16.39 -9.47
CA ALA A 208 -4.45 -17.38 -9.03
C ALA A 208 -4.63 -18.53 -10.04
N ALA A 209 -4.43 -18.25 -11.33
CA ALA A 209 -4.70 -19.14 -12.46
C ALA A 209 -3.51 -20.00 -12.94
N ASP A 210 -2.32 -19.87 -12.32
CA ASP A 210 -1.12 -20.66 -12.66
C ASP A 210 -0.60 -20.42 -14.10
N ALA A 211 -0.80 -19.20 -14.61
CA ALA A 211 -0.51 -18.82 -15.99
C ALA A 211 0.91 -18.23 -16.15
N LEU A 212 1.95 -19.05 -15.92
CA LEU A 212 3.34 -18.60 -15.87
C LEU A 212 3.81 -17.76 -17.08
N PRO A 213 3.48 -18.09 -18.34
CA PRO A 213 3.90 -17.27 -19.48
C PRO A 213 3.34 -15.84 -19.45
N GLN A 214 2.09 -15.67 -19.02
CA GLN A 214 1.45 -14.37 -18.89
C GLN A 214 2.00 -13.60 -17.69
N VAL A 215 2.30 -14.29 -16.59
CA VAL A 215 3.00 -13.70 -15.44
C VAL A 215 4.39 -13.20 -15.84
N ASP A 216 5.13 -13.95 -16.65
CA ASP A 216 6.44 -13.54 -17.16
C ASP A 216 6.36 -12.26 -17.98
N GLU A 217 5.38 -12.15 -18.87
CA GLU A 217 5.15 -10.98 -19.70
C GLU A 217 4.82 -9.73 -18.87
N LEU A 218 3.89 -9.84 -17.91
CA LEU A 218 3.54 -8.72 -17.04
C LEU A 218 4.72 -8.25 -16.18
N ILE A 219 5.49 -9.19 -15.64
CA ILE A 219 6.68 -8.86 -14.85
C ILE A 219 7.74 -8.18 -15.73
N ALA A 220 7.90 -8.60 -16.98
CA ALA A 220 8.81 -7.94 -17.91
C ALA A 220 8.38 -6.49 -18.18
N GLN A 221 7.09 -6.23 -18.39
CA GLN A 221 6.56 -4.88 -18.60
C GLN A 221 6.75 -3.99 -17.38
N LEU A 222 6.45 -4.49 -16.17
CA LEU A 222 6.67 -3.76 -14.92
C LEU A 222 8.15 -3.42 -14.73
N ASN A 223 9.06 -4.37 -14.95
CA ASN A 223 10.50 -4.10 -14.83
C ASN A 223 11.00 -3.10 -15.89
N ALA A 224 10.50 -3.18 -17.13
CA ALA A 224 10.86 -2.25 -18.19
C ALA A 224 10.45 -0.82 -17.84
N HIS A 225 9.27 -0.64 -17.23
CA HIS A 225 8.85 0.65 -16.70
C HIS A 225 9.80 1.15 -15.60
N LEU A 226 10.11 0.34 -14.58
CA LEU A 226 11.02 0.74 -13.49
C LEU A 226 12.42 1.12 -14.01
N ASP A 227 12.91 0.41 -15.02
CA ASP A 227 14.20 0.69 -15.68
C ASP A 227 14.15 2.01 -16.46
N HIS A 228 13.04 2.27 -17.16
CA HIS A 228 12.83 3.50 -17.91
C HIS A 228 12.76 4.71 -16.98
N GLU A 229 11.97 4.64 -15.92
CA GLU A 229 11.85 5.72 -14.94
C GLU A 229 13.20 6.06 -14.29
N GLU A 230 13.94 5.05 -13.83
CA GLU A 230 15.27 5.26 -13.26
C GLU A 230 16.23 5.93 -14.26
N ALA A 231 16.26 5.46 -15.51
CA ALA A 231 17.13 6.03 -16.52
C ALA A 231 16.84 7.51 -16.81
N GLN A 232 15.57 7.90 -16.76
CA GLN A 232 15.13 9.26 -17.06
C GLN A 232 15.27 10.22 -15.87
N LEU A 233 14.90 9.79 -14.67
CA LEU A 233 14.70 10.69 -13.53
C LEU A 233 15.93 10.82 -12.63
N LEU A 234 16.74 9.76 -12.48
CA LEU A 234 17.88 9.78 -11.56
C LEU A 234 18.89 10.91 -11.79
N PRO A 235 19.17 11.38 -13.03
CA PRO A 235 20.05 12.52 -13.24
C PRO A 235 19.53 13.85 -12.64
N TYR A 236 18.27 13.90 -12.23
CA TYR A 236 17.56 15.11 -11.79
C TYR A 236 17.09 15.04 -10.32
N LEU A 237 17.42 13.97 -9.59
CA LEU A 237 17.02 13.69 -8.20
C LEU A 237 18.21 13.62 -7.23
#